data_AF-A0AAD9LH18-F1
#
_entry.id   AF-A0AAD9LH18-F1
#
_cell.length_a   1.000
_cell.length_b   1.000
_cell.length_c   1.000
_cell.angle_alpha   90.00
_cell.angle_beta   90.00
_cell.angle_gamma   90.00
#
_symmetry.space_group_name_H-M   'P 1'
#
loop_
_entity.id
_entity.type
_entity.pdbx_description
1 polymer ?
#
loop_
_entity_poly.entity_id
_entity_poly.type
_entity_poly.pdbx_seq_one_letter_code
_entity_poly.pdbx_strand_id
1 'polypeptide(L)'
;MDNDFCDVYERFRNFPPLYTEQINDVVLSKQLEVWEFFIRSLSAKQSLFFINVDDSNIVPFNNIKINRMLKREFMTLIAQHLVERGYGYYHHVITSYCRNNECSVWGALFIGGKTRATQLANLHSQEYARVASRVKPSDNSVTLLKAKRDCLANNPVIVGIYAKTIDETVNDVFLYLKGQLSGTQVETPYYLFWGERESTIPFRSWPEVHVALVISILVMHRKIVAISNDTVALKTLNSKQLGIQLS
;
A
#
# COMPACT_ATOMS: atom_id res chain seq x y z
N MET A 1 11.07 -2.56 -20.97
CA MET A 1 11.51 -2.97 -19.61
C MET A 1 10.69 -4.16 -19.08
N ASP A 2 9.91 -4.87 -19.90
CA ASP A 2 9.02 -5.96 -19.44
C ASP A 2 9.58 -7.38 -19.54
N ASN A 3 10.65 -7.61 -20.32
CA ASN A 3 11.18 -8.97 -20.54
C ASN A 3 11.91 -9.55 -19.31
N ASP A 4 12.51 -8.73 -18.46
CA ASP A 4 13.16 -9.20 -17.23
C ASP A 4 12.15 -9.65 -16.17
N PHE A 5 10.93 -9.08 -16.18
CA PHE A 5 9.86 -9.38 -15.19
C PHE A 5 9.36 -10.82 -15.24
N CYS A 6 9.33 -11.42 -16.43
CA CYS A 6 8.83 -12.78 -16.60
C CYS A 6 9.86 -13.85 -16.19
N ASP A 7 11.16 -13.56 -16.37
CA ASP A 7 12.23 -14.55 -16.27
C ASP A 7 12.56 -14.91 -14.81
N VAL A 8 12.63 -13.93 -13.90
CA VAL A 8 12.93 -14.20 -12.48
C VAL A 8 11.78 -14.95 -11.79
N TYR A 9 10.52 -14.62 -12.10
CA TYR A 9 9.36 -15.30 -11.52
C TYR A 9 9.28 -16.77 -11.88
N GLU A 10 9.42 -17.09 -13.16
CA GLU A 10 9.37 -18.47 -13.62
C GLU A 10 10.51 -19.32 -13.06
N ARG A 11 11.69 -18.72 -12.87
CA ARG A 11 12.87 -19.40 -12.30
C ARG A 11 12.69 -19.78 -10.83
N PHE A 12 12.18 -18.88 -9.99
CA PHE A 12 12.22 -19.08 -8.54
C PHE A 12 10.89 -19.52 -7.91
N ARG A 13 9.73 -19.39 -8.59
CA ARG A 13 8.42 -19.72 -7.99
C ARG A 13 8.30 -21.16 -7.49
N ASN A 14 9.01 -22.11 -8.09
CA ASN A 14 8.99 -23.53 -7.69
C ASN A 14 10.23 -23.93 -6.87
N PHE A 15 11.04 -22.98 -6.40
CA PHE A 15 12.24 -23.25 -5.62
C PHE A 15 11.87 -23.36 -4.13
N PRO A 16 11.87 -24.56 -3.50
CA PRO A 16 11.35 -24.72 -2.13
C PRO A 16 12.02 -23.84 -1.07
N PRO A 17 13.35 -23.59 -1.10
CA PRO A 17 13.99 -22.69 -0.14
C PRO A 17 13.46 -21.25 -0.17
N LEU A 18 12.88 -20.78 -1.29
CA LEU A 18 12.25 -19.46 -1.38
C LEU A 18 11.13 -19.28 -0.34
N TYR A 19 10.46 -20.37 0.05
CA TYR A 19 9.33 -20.35 0.97
C TYR A 19 9.71 -20.51 2.45
N THR A 20 11.00 -20.61 2.75
CA THR A 20 11.51 -20.72 4.12
C THR A 20 12.49 -19.59 4.39
N GLU A 21 12.29 -18.84 5.47
CA GLU A 21 13.19 -17.74 5.85
C GLU A 21 14.63 -18.26 5.98
N GLN A 22 15.55 -17.66 5.23
CA GLN A 22 16.94 -18.06 5.24
C GLN A 22 17.67 -17.52 6.48
N ILE A 23 18.46 -18.38 7.11
CA ILE A 23 19.20 -18.05 8.35
C ILE A 23 20.34 -17.07 8.04
N ASN A 24 21.00 -17.23 6.89
CA ASN A 24 22.08 -16.36 6.45
C ASN A 24 21.51 -15.03 5.93
N ASP A 25 21.94 -13.91 6.52
CA ASP A 25 21.40 -12.58 6.21
C ASP A 25 21.67 -12.14 4.77
N VAL A 26 22.82 -12.50 4.18
CA VAL A 26 23.15 -12.15 2.78
C VAL A 26 22.19 -12.87 1.83
N VAL A 27 21.93 -14.16 2.08
CA VAL A 27 20.99 -14.96 1.28
C VAL A 27 19.56 -14.46 1.51
N LEU A 28 19.18 -14.17 2.75
CA LEU A 28 17.86 -13.63 3.08
C LEU A 28 17.60 -12.28 2.41
N SER A 29 18.60 -11.40 2.35
CA SER A 29 18.49 -10.14 1.62
C SER A 29 18.11 -10.37 0.15
N LYS A 30 18.78 -11.32 -0.52
CA LYS A 30 18.44 -11.72 -1.90
C LYS A 30 17.09 -12.39 -2.02
N GLN A 31 16.71 -13.20 -1.02
CA GLN A 31 15.38 -13.81 -0.96
C GLN A 31 14.28 -12.75 -0.88
N LEU A 32 14.48 -11.69 -0.10
CA LEU A 32 13.54 -10.56 0.02
C LEU A 32 13.45 -9.75 -1.27
N GLU A 33 14.56 -9.54 -1.99
CA GLU A 33 14.56 -8.91 -3.31
C GLU A 33 13.70 -9.71 -4.33
N VAL A 34 13.80 -11.04 -4.31
CA VAL A 34 12.98 -11.90 -5.18
C VAL A 34 11.49 -11.80 -4.82
N TRP A 35 11.15 -11.83 -3.52
CA TRP A 35 9.76 -11.66 -3.08
C TRP A 35 9.20 -10.27 -3.39
N GLU A 36 9.99 -9.21 -3.18
CA GLU A 36 9.66 -7.84 -3.55
C GLU A 36 9.26 -7.78 -5.02
N PHE A 37 10.11 -8.33 -5.89
CA PHE A 37 9.86 -8.39 -7.32
C PHE A 37 8.54 -9.11 -7.67
N PHE A 38 8.30 -10.29 -7.09
CA PHE A 38 7.10 -11.08 -7.35
C PHE A 38 5.83 -10.31 -7.01
N ILE A 39 5.81 -9.74 -5.82
CA ILE A 39 4.66 -9.03 -5.27
C ILE A 39 4.38 -7.77 -6.10
N ARG A 40 5.42 -7.02 -6.47
CA ARG A 40 5.29 -5.83 -7.32
C ARG A 40 4.79 -6.19 -8.72
N SER A 41 5.27 -7.28 -9.32
CA SER A 41 4.77 -7.76 -10.61
C SER A 41 3.29 -8.15 -10.57
N LEU A 42 2.85 -8.80 -9.49
CA LEU A 42 1.43 -9.13 -9.31
C LEU A 42 0.57 -7.90 -9.08
N SER A 43 1.08 -6.91 -8.34
CA SER A 43 0.43 -5.61 -8.14
C SER A 43 0.32 -4.83 -9.45
N ALA A 44 1.37 -4.84 -10.29
CA ALA A 44 1.35 -4.21 -11.62
C ALA A 44 0.29 -4.83 -12.54
N LYS A 45 0.10 -6.15 -12.45
CA LYS A 45 -0.96 -6.90 -13.14
C LYS A 45 -2.34 -6.76 -12.47
N GLN A 46 -2.47 -5.92 -11.44
CA GLN A 46 -3.72 -5.67 -10.73
C GLN A 46 -4.33 -6.93 -10.08
N SER A 47 -3.47 -7.88 -9.70
CA SER A 47 -3.87 -9.19 -9.14
C SER A 47 -3.58 -9.35 -7.64
N LEU A 48 -2.84 -8.41 -7.05
CA LEU A 48 -2.51 -8.40 -5.63
C LEU A 48 -2.42 -6.95 -5.12
N PHE A 49 -3.31 -6.57 -4.20
CA PHE A 49 -3.34 -5.23 -3.61
C PHE A 49 -2.99 -5.20 -2.13
N PHE A 50 -3.13 -6.33 -1.43
CA PHE A 50 -2.91 -6.42 0.00
C PHE A 50 -2.12 -7.68 0.34
N ILE A 51 -1.28 -7.57 1.37
CA ILE A 51 -0.69 -8.70 2.07
C ILE A 51 -1.33 -8.75 3.44
N ASN A 52 -2.14 -9.78 3.69
CA ASN A 52 -2.60 -10.13 5.02
C ASN A 52 -1.69 -11.24 5.56
N VAL A 53 -0.89 -10.95 6.59
CA VAL A 53 0.08 -11.93 7.11
C VAL A 53 -0.59 -13.14 7.75
N ASP A 54 -1.86 -13.01 8.13
CA ASP A 54 -2.67 -14.08 8.71
C ASP A 54 -3.33 -14.98 7.65
N ASP A 55 -3.23 -14.63 6.36
CA ASP A 55 -3.76 -15.41 5.24
C ASP A 55 -2.66 -15.80 4.24
N SER A 56 -1.96 -16.89 4.55
CA SER A 56 -0.93 -17.45 3.69
C SER A 56 -1.47 -18.34 2.56
N ASN A 57 -2.79 -18.59 2.50
CA ASN A 57 -3.39 -19.52 1.54
C ASN A 57 -3.56 -18.94 0.14
N ILE A 58 -3.30 -17.64 -0.02
CA ILE A 58 -3.40 -16.94 -1.29
C ILE A 58 -2.09 -16.99 -2.09
N VAL A 59 -2.22 -16.87 -3.41
CA VAL A 59 -1.06 -16.67 -4.30
C VAL A 59 -0.49 -15.26 -4.04
N PRO A 60 0.84 -15.08 -3.97
CA PRO A 60 1.91 -16.05 -4.25
C PRO A 60 2.46 -16.81 -3.03
N PHE A 61 1.83 -16.68 -1.86
CA PHE A 61 2.38 -17.14 -0.58
C PHE A 61 2.17 -18.64 -0.32
N ASN A 62 1.23 -19.27 -1.03
CA ASN A 62 1.06 -20.71 -1.11
C ASN A 62 1.34 -21.22 -2.53
N ASN A 63 2.24 -22.19 -2.65
CA ASN A 63 2.49 -22.93 -3.89
C ASN A 63 2.18 -24.41 -3.68
N ILE A 64 0.98 -24.79 -4.13
CA ILE A 64 0.44 -26.14 -4.06
C ILE A 64 1.30 -27.13 -4.87
N LYS A 65 1.95 -26.71 -5.97
CA LYS A 65 2.73 -27.60 -6.86
C LYS A 65 3.93 -28.22 -6.15
N ILE A 66 4.59 -27.45 -5.28
CA ILE A 66 5.75 -27.91 -4.51
C ILE A 66 5.39 -28.16 -3.04
N ASN A 67 4.10 -28.07 -2.69
CA ASN A 67 3.58 -28.22 -1.34
C ASN A 67 4.32 -27.32 -0.32
N ARG A 68 4.48 -26.03 -0.65
CA ARG A 68 5.13 -25.04 0.22
C ARG A 68 4.25 -23.84 0.44
N MET A 69 4.24 -23.35 1.66
CA MET A 69 3.51 -22.17 2.10
C MET A 69 4.39 -21.34 3.02
N LEU A 70 4.34 -20.03 2.88
CA LEU A 70 5.04 -19.13 3.78
C LEU A 70 4.46 -19.19 5.19
N LYS A 71 5.34 -19.18 6.18
CA LYS A 71 4.95 -18.94 7.57
C LYS A 71 4.60 -17.47 7.76
N ARG A 72 3.64 -17.21 8.66
CA ARG A 72 3.21 -15.86 9.06
C ARG A 72 4.39 -14.94 9.41
N GLU A 73 5.36 -15.42 10.19
CA GLU A 73 6.54 -14.64 10.59
C GLU A 73 7.32 -14.15 9.36
N PHE A 74 7.55 -15.05 8.40
CA PHE A 74 8.28 -14.69 7.18
C PHE A 74 7.46 -13.79 6.25
N MET A 75 6.13 -13.99 6.17
CA MET A 75 5.25 -13.04 5.47
C MET A 75 5.29 -11.64 6.11
N THR A 76 5.35 -11.57 7.44
CA THR A 76 5.48 -10.30 8.17
C THR A 76 6.81 -9.62 7.84
N LEU A 77 7.89 -10.39 7.70
CA LEU A 77 9.19 -9.86 7.27
C LEU A 77 9.13 -9.28 5.84
N ILE A 78 8.51 -10.01 4.91
CA ILE A 78 8.35 -9.57 3.51
C ILE A 78 7.48 -8.30 3.45
N ALA A 79 6.37 -8.28 4.18
CA ALA A 79 5.50 -7.11 4.27
C ALA A 79 6.25 -5.89 4.84
N GLN A 80 7.04 -6.09 5.89
CA GLN A 80 7.87 -5.03 6.46
C GLN A 80 8.92 -4.54 5.46
N HIS A 81 9.60 -5.45 4.76
CA HIS A 81 10.57 -5.11 3.72
C HIS A 81 9.94 -4.20 2.65
N LEU A 82 8.74 -4.53 2.18
CA LEU A 82 8.01 -3.71 1.21
C LEU A 82 7.67 -2.31 1.74
N VAL A 83 7.32 -2.19 3.02
CA VAL A 83 7.09 -0.88 3.66
C VAL A 83 8.38 -0.07 3.75
N GLU A 84 9.50 -0.65 4.19
CA GLU A 84 10.80 0.03 4.28
C GLU A 84 11.29 0.52 2.92
N ARG A 85 11.00 -0.24 1.86
CA ARG A 85 11.37 0.08 0.48
C ARG A 85 10.38 1.04 -0.18
N GLY A 86 9.33 1.45 0.52
CA GLY A 86 8.34 2.41 0.04
C GLY A 86 7.30 1.84 -0.91
N TYR A 87 7.19 0.51 -1.07
CA TYR A 87 6.18 -0.13 -1.91
C TYR A 87 4.87 -0.45 -1.18
N GLY A 88 4.86 -0.34 0.15
CA GLY A 88 3.72 -0.72 0.96
C GLY A 88 3.36 0.29 2.05
N TYR A 89 2.10 0.25 2.48
CA TYR A 89 1.58 1.06 3.58
C TYR A 89 0.77 0.20 4.56
N TYR A 90 0.70 0.61 5.82
CA TYR A 90 -0.02 -0.13 6.87
C TYR A 90 -1.54 0.06 6.76
N HIS A 91 -2.18 -0.77 5.94
CA HIS A 91 -3.62 -0.75 5.72
C HIS A 91 -4.43 -1.01 6.99
N HIS A 92 -3.98 -1.94 7.84
CA HIS A 92 -4.71 -2.31 9.07
C HIS A 92 -4.91 -1.12 10.03
N VAL A 93 -3.99 -0.15 10.07
CA VAL A 93 -4.10 1.06 10.89
C VAL A 93 -5.17 2.00 10.36
N ILE A 94 -5.25 2.16 9.04
CA ILE A 94 -6.31 2.94 8.38
C ILE A 94 -7.67 2.32 8.66
N THR A 95 -7.80 1.00 8.49
CA THR A 95 -9.06 0.29 8.73
C THR A 95 -9.49 0.36 10.19
N SER A 96 -8.56 0.19 11.13
CA SER A 96 -8.83 0.32 12.56
C SER A 96 -9.25 1.73 12.92
N TYR A 97 -8.60 2.75 12.36
CA TYR A 97 -8.97 4.15 12.55
C TYR A 97 -10.40 4.42 12.05
N CYS A 98 -10.73 3.99 10.83
CA CYS A 98 -12.05 4.17 10.24
C CYS A 98 -13.15 3.53 11.11
N ARG A 99 -12.89 2.32 11.61
CA ARG A 99 -13.81 1.63 12.53
C ARG A 99 -13.99 2.39 13.85
N ASN A 100 -12.90 2.81 14.47
CA ASN A 100 -12.94 3.48 15.79
C ASN A 100 -13.55 4.88 15.74
N ASN A 101 -13.50 5.55 14.57
CA ASN A 101 -14.08 6.88 14.38
C ASN A 101 -15.42 6.84 13.62
N GLU A 102 -15.98 5.64 13.41
CA GLU A 102 -17.20 5.42 12.63
C GLU A 102 -17.24 6.18 11.30
N CYS A 103 -16.14 6.20 10.56
CA CYS A 103 -16.03 6.89 9.28
C CYS A 103 -15.70 5.94 8.13
N SER A 104 -15.99 6.35 6.90
CA SER A 104 -15.45 5.69 5.72
C SER A 104 -13.99 6.11 5.50
N VAL A 105 -13.29 5.43 4.58
CA VAL A 105 -11.92 5.83 4.20
C VAL A 105 -11.87 7.24 3.62
N TRP A 106 -12.91 7.66 2.89
CA TRP A 106 -13.04 9.01 2.38
C TRP A 106 -13.39 10.00 3.48
N GLY A 107 -14.27 9.61 4.40
CA GLY A 107 -14.61 10.40 5.58
C GLY A 107 -13.39 10.68 6.46
N ALA A 108 -12.49 9.70 6.59
CA ALA A 108 -11.24 9.83 7.33
C ALA A 108 -10.33 10.94 6.79
N LEU A 109 -10.43 11.31 5.51
CA LEU A 109 -9.72 12.48 4.99
C LEU A 109 -10.16 13.75 5.72
N PHE A 110 -11.41 13.89 6.13
CA PHE A 110 -11.93 15.16 6.66
C PHE A 110 -11.95 15.25 8.20
N ILE A 111 -11.46 14.23 8.90
CA ILE A 111 -11.36 14.23 10.36
C ILE A 111 -10.06 14.95 10.79
N GLY A 112 -10.11 15.81 11.83
CA GLY A 112 -8.91 16.41 12.43
C GLY A 112 -8.77 17.95 12.35
N GLY A 113 -9.86 18.72 12.23
CA GLY A 113 -9.78 20.18 12.43
C GLY A 113 -9.20 20.95 11.23
N LYS A 114 -8.21 21.83 11.41
CA LYS A 114 -7.67 22.73 10.34
C LYS A 114 -6.75 22.04 9.32
N THR A 115 -6.29 20.82 9.59
CA THR A 115 -5.42 20.03 8.69
C THR A 115 -6.19 18.88 8.03
N ARG A 116 -7.40 19.18 7.55
CA ARG A 116 -8.25 18.22 6.82
C ARG A 116 -7.48 17.70 5.61
N ALA A 117 -7.54 16.40 5.40
CA ALA A 117 -7.04 15.56 4.30
C ALA A 117 -5.61 15.01 4.38
N THR A 118 -4.91 15.16 5.51
CA THR A 118 -3.59 14.51 5.73
C THR A 118 -3.64 13.23 6.58
N GLN A 119 -4.83 12.88 7.09
CA GLN A 119 -4.95 11.90 8.16
C GLN A 119 -4.50 10.49 7.76
N LEU A 120 -4.83 10.02 6.55
CA LEU A 120 -4.44 8.67 6.11
C LEU A 120 -2.93 8.54 5.95
N ALA A 121 -2.29 9.54 5.36
CA ALA A 121 -0.83 9.59 5.25
C ALA A 121 -0.17 9.61 6.64
N ASN A 122 -0.72 10.39 7.57
CA ASN A 122 -0.21 10.47 8.94
C ASN A 122 -0.34 9.14 9.68
N LEU A 123 -1.45 8.41 9.53
CA LEU A 123 -1.64 7.11 10.18
C LEU A 123 -0.56 6.10 9.78
N HIS A 124 -0.25 6.04 8.48
CA HIS A 124 0.84 5.20 7.98
C HIS A 124 2.19 5.62 8.57
N SER A 125 2.53 6.91 8.51
CA SER A 125 3.79 7.44 9.03
C SER A 125 3.96 7.25 10.54
N GLN A 126 2.88 7.41 11.31
CA GLN A 126 2.87 7.17 12.75
C GLN A 126 3.14 5.71 13.09
N GLU A 127 2.51 4.78 12.38
CA GLU A 127 2.74 3.36 12.59
C GLU A 127 4.17 2.97 12.22
N TYR A 128 4.69 3.49 11.11
CA TYR A 128 6.08 3.30 10.72
C TYR A 128 7.04 3.79 11.81
N ALA A 129 6.85 5.01 12.32
CA ALA A 129 7.65 5.55 13.41
C ALA A 129 7.52 4.73 14.71
N ARG A 130 6.32 4.22 15.02
CA ARG A 130 6.06 3.35 16.18
C ARG A 130 6.84 2.04 16.09
N VAL A 131 6.88 1.41 14.91
CA VAL A 131 7.66 0.19 14.67
C VAL A 131 9.16 0.50 14.74
N ALA A 132 9.61 1.57 14.07
CA ALA A 132 11.02 1.97 14.05
C ALA A 132 11.57 2.32 15.43
N SER A 133 10.81 3.03 16.27
CA SER A 133 11.25 3.45 17.61
C SER A 133 11.43 2.31 18.62
N ARG A 134 10.85 1.13 18.36
CA ARG A 134 11.00 -0.05 19.22
C ARG A 134 12.27 -0.84 18.95
N VAL A 135 13.00 -0.49 17.90
CA VAL A 135 14.17 -1.23 17.45
C VAL A 135 15.41 -0.34 17.60
N LYS A 136 16.48 -0.89 18.18
CA LYS A 136 17.76 -0.18 18.27
C LYS A 136 18.37 -0.05 16.88
N PRO A 137 18.96 1.10 16.53
CA PRO A 137 19.75 1.22 15.32
C PRO A 137 20.82 0.13 15.28
N SER A 138 20.97 -0.54 14.14
CA SER A 138 21.96 -1.58 13.90
C SER A 138 22.57 -1.34 12.52
N ASP A 139 23.86 -1.66 12.36
CA ASP A 139 24.57 -1.50 11.09
C ASP A 139 24.11 -2.49 10.01
N ASN A 140 23.44 -3.59 10.38
CA ASN A 140 22.91 -4.59 9.45
C ASN A 140 21.40 -4.39 9.20
N SER A 141 21.03 -4.06 7.96
CA SER A 141 19.65 -3.81 7.53
C SER A 141 18.73 -5.02 7.72
N VAL A 142 19.24 -6.24 7.55
CA VAL A 142 18.44 -7.48 7.70
C VAL A 142 18.13 -7.75 9.17
N THR A 143 19.11 -7.54 10.06
CA THR A 143 18.89 -7.65 11.51
C THR A 143 17.85 -6.64 12.00
N LEU A 144 17.92 -5.41 11.50
CA LEU A 144 16.93 -4.38 11.79
C LEU A 144 15.52 -4.80 11.31
N LEU A 145 15.41 -5.33 10.10
CA LEU A 145 14.15 -5.85 9.54
C LEU A 145 13.57 -6.99 10.38
N LYS A 146 14.39 -7.95 10.81
CA LYS A 146 13.96 -9.05 11.69
C LYS A 146 13.42 -8.52 13.02
N ALA A 147 14.11 -7.55 13.64
CA ALA A 147 13.63 -6.95 14.89
C ALA A 147 12.32 -6.17 14.72
N LYS A 148 12.12 -5.49 13.58
CA LYS A 148 10.84 -4.84 13.24
C LYS A 148 9.72 -5.87 13.05
N ARG A 149 9.98 -6.98 12.35
CA ARG A 149 9.07 -8.13 12.24
C ARG A 149 8.68 -8.65 13.62
N ASP A 150 9.64 -8.83 14.52
CA ASP A 150 9.37 -9.37 15.85
C ASP A 150 8.46 -8.44 16.68
N CYS A 151 8.59 -7.12 16.50
CA CYS A 151 7.68 -6.13 17.09
C CYS A 151 6.24 -6.23 16.56
N LEU A 152 6.06 -6.81 15.37
CA LEU A 152 4.79 -6.99 14.68
C LEU A 152 4.21 -8.40 14.85
N ALA A 153 4.96 -9.33 15.44
CA ALA A 153 4.62 -10.76 15.47
C ALA A 153 3.25 -11.07 16.11
N ASN A 154 2.75 -10.24 17.03
CA ASN A 154 1.46 -10.47 17.69
C ASN A 154 0.34 -9.54 17.22
N ASN A 155 0.59 -8.68 16.24
CA ASN A 155 -0.41 -7.73 15.74
C ASN A 155 -1.03 -8.25 14.43
N PRO A 156 -2.30 -7.96 14.15
CA PRO A 156 -2.85 -8.16 12.82
C PRO A 156 -2.16 -7.21 11.85
N VAL A 157 -1.37 -7.74 10.93
CA VAL A 157 -0.63 -6.95 9.94
C VAL A 157 -1.26 -7.13 8.57
N ILE A 158 -1.85 -6.05 8.09
CA ILE A 158 -2.28 -5.93 6.70
C ILE A 158 -1.56 -4.75 6.08
N VAL A 159 -0.88 -4.99 4.96
CA VAL A 159 -0.13 -4.00 4.20
C VAL A 159 -0.77 -3.86 2.81
N GLY A 160 -1.10 -2.64 2.41
CA GLY A 160 -1.49 -2.35 1.03
C GLY A 160 -0.24 -2.14 0.18
N ILE A 161 -0.25 -2.65 -1.06
CA ILE A 161 0.92 -2.72 -1.95
C ILE A 161 0.69 -1.95 -3.23
N TYR A 162 1.73 -1.27 -3.70
CA TYR A 162 1.84 -0.67 -5.03
C TYR A 162 2.92 -1.36 -5.86
N ALA A 163 2.78 -1.29 -7.19
CA ALA A 163 3.78 -1.80 -8.13
C ALA A 163 5.06 -0.94 -8.17
N LYS A 164 4.91 0.36 -7.93
CA LYS A 164 5.97 1.36 -7.79
C LYS A 164 6.03 1.83 -6.35
N THR A 165 7.06 2.60 -6.00
CA THR A 165 7.09 3.23 -4.67
C THR A 165 5.87 4.15 -4.51
N ILE A 166 5.47 4.42 -3.27
CA ILE A 166 4.38 5.34 -2.96
C ILE A 166 4.63 6.71 -3.59
N ASP A 167 5.87 7.22 -3.52
CA ASP A 167 6.23 8.52 -4.10
C ASP A 167 6.10 8.55 -5.62
N GLU A 168 6.59 7.51 -6.32
CA GLU A 168 6.41 7.38 -7.77
C GLU A 168 4.93 7.25 -8.14
N THR A 169 4.18 6.47 -7.37
CA THR A 169 2.73 6.27 -7.56
C THR A 169 1.96 7.58 -7.39
N VAL A 170 2.28 8.34 -6.35
CA VAL A 170 1.71 9.66 -6.06
C VAL A 170 2.02 10.63 -7.19
N ASN A 171 3.25 10.62 -7.70
CA ASN A 171 3.64 11.44 -8.84
C ASN A 171 2.91 11.06 -10.14
N ASP A 172 2.80 9.77 -10.44
CA ASP A 172 2.06 9.28 -11.61
C ASP A 172 0.58 9.68 -11.54
N VAL A 173 -0.05 9.53 -10.37
CA VAL A 173 -1.44 9.96 -10.15
C VAL A 173 -1.56 11.47 -10.28
N PHE A 174 -0.60 12.26 -9.79
CA PHE A 174 -0.63 13.71 -9.96
C PHE A 174 -0.56 14.14 -11.43
N LEU A 175 0.33 13.52 -12.22
CA LEU A 175 0.44 13.76 -13.66
C LEU A 175 -0.85 13.37 -14.39
N TYR A 176 -1.45 12.24 -13.99
CA TYR A 176 -2.76 11.83 -14.48
C TYR A 176 -3.83 12.89 -14.20
N LEU A 177 -3.96 13.35 -12.95
CA LEU A 177 -4.94 14.36 -12.56
C LEU A 177 -4.76 15.68 -13.33
N LYS A 178 -3.51 16.12 -13.55
CA LYS A 178 -3.22 17.29 -14.39
C LYS A 178 -3.71 17.15 -15.83
N GLY A 179 -3.72 15.94 -16.37
CA GLY A 179 -4.25 15.67 -17.70
C GLY A 179 -5.78 15.60 -17.75
N GLN A 180 -6.46 15.39 -16.61
CA GLN A 180 -7.92 15.25 -16.54
C GLN A 180 -8.64 16.50 -16.04
N LEU A 181 -7.96 17.34 -15.26
CA LEU A 181 -8.55 18.49 -14.60
C LEU A 181 -7.98 19.79 -15.17
N SER A 182 -8.87 20.73 -15.48
CA SER A 182 -8.49 22.14 -15.64
C SER A 182 -8.46 22.84 -14.27
N GLY A 183 -7.72 23.96 -14.13
CA GLY A 183 -7.38 24.53 -12.81
C GLY A 183 -8.56 24.89 -11.88
N THR A 184 -9.74 25.17 -12.44
CA THR A 184 -10.96 25.49 -11.67
C THR A 184 -11.95 24.33 -11.61
N GLN A 185 -11.68 23.21 -12.30
CA GLN A 185 -12.59 22.08 -12.37
C GLN A 185 -12.50 21.23 -11.11
N VAL A 186 -13.67 20.89 -10.57
CA VAL A 186 -13.82 19.95 -9.47
C VAL A 186 -14.42 18.67 -10.03
N GLU A 187 -13.78 17.53 -9.76
CA GLU A 187 -14.33 16.22 -10.13
C GLU A 187 -14.31 15.24 -8.97
N THR A 188 -15.18 14.24 -9.06
CA THR A 188 -15.23 13.18 -8.05
C THR A 188 -14.12 12.15 -8.25
N PRO A 189 -13.54 11.58 -7.17
CA PRO A 189 -12.65 10.43 -7.28
C PRO A 189 -13.27 9.29 -8.07
N TYR A 190 -14.58 9.04 -7.91
CA TYR A 190 -15.28 8.01 -8.68
C TYR A 190 -15.09 8.21 -10.19
N TYR A 191 -15.38 9.42 -10.67
CA TYR A 191 -15.22 9.75 -12.08
C TYR A 191 -13.76 9.60 -12.53
N LEU A 192 -12.81 10.08 -11.74
CA LEU A 192 -11.38 10.10 -12.06
C LEU A 192 -10.72 8.72 -12.04
N PHE A 193 -11.15 7.78 -11.22
CA PHE A 193 -10.45 6.49 -11.09
C PHE A 193 -11.28 5.28 -11.53
N TRP A 194 -12.62 5.39 -11.57
CA TRP A 194 -13.53 4.28 -11.86
C TRP A 194 -14.60 4.58 -12.91
N GLY A 195 -14.58 5.75 -13.55
CA GLY A 195 -15.61 6.18 -14.51
C GLY A 195 -15.65 5.45 -15.86
N GLU A 196 -15.10 4.24 -15.96
CA GLU A 196 -15.08 3.39 -17.17
C GLU A 196 -14.53 4.04 -18.46
N ARG A 197 -13.59 4.99 -18.32
CA ARG A 197 -12.90 5.64 -19.46
C ARG A 197 -11.56 4.97 -19.74
N GLU A 198 -11.05 5.11 -20.96
CA GLU A 198 -9.72 4.61 -21.33
C GLU A 198 -8.62 5.15 -20.38
N SER A 199 -8.74 6.43 -20.01
CA SER A 199 -7.82 7.09 -19.07
C SER A 199 -7.86 6.49 -17.65
N THR A 200 -8.91 5.75 -17.27
CA THR A 200 -9.06 5.13 -15.94
C THR A 200 -8.52 3.70 -15.87
N ILE A 201 -8.19 3.07 -17.00
CA ILE A 201 -7.72 1.67 -17.07
C ILE A 201 -6.57 1.36 -16.09
N PRO A 202 -5.57 2.23 -15.88
CA PRO A 202 -4.48 1.95 -14.94
C PRO A 202 -4.92 1.82 -13.48
N PHE A 203 -6.05 2.43 -13.11
CA PHE A 203 -6.47 2.61 -11.72
C PHE A 203 -7.80 1.93 -11.37
N ARG A 204 -8.63 1.57 -12.35
CA ARG A 204 -10.02 1.10 -12.15
C ARG A 204 -10.18 -0.12 -11.23
N SER A 205 -9.13 -0.91 -11.04
CA SER A 205 -9.12 -2.07 -10.15
C SER A 205 -8.56 -1.77 -8.76
N TRP A 206 -8.04 -0.55 -8.54
CA TRP A 206 -7.47 -0.17 -7.26
C TRP A 206 -8.58 -0.14 -6.20
N PRO A 207 -8.29 -0.68 -5.00
CA PRO A 207 -9.16 -0.49 -3.86
C PRO A 207 -9.31 0.99 -3.50
N GLU A 208 -10.47 1.39 -2.99
CA GLU A 208 -10.71 2.80 -2.61
C GLU A 208 -9.66 3.34 -1.63
N VAL A 209 -9.17 2.50 -0.71
CA VAL A 209 -8.13 2.89 0.27
C VAL A 209 -6.78 3.22 -0.39
N HIS A 210 -6.41 2.57 -1.50
CA HIS A 210 -5.19 2.91 -2.24
C HIS A 210 -5.31 4.29 -2.86
N VAL A 211 -6.45 4.59 -3.45
CA VAL A 211 -6.70 5.91 -4.06
C VAL A 211 -6.79 6.97 -2.96
N ALA A 212 -7.54 6.72 -1.89
CA ALA A 212 -7.71 7.65 -0.79
C ALA A 212 -6.38 8.00 -0.10
N LEU A 213 -5.47 7.02 0.05
CA LEU A 213 -4.12 7.27 0.59
C LEU A 213 -3.31 8.20 -0.34
N VAL A 214 -3.28 7.92 -1.65
CA VAL A 214 -2.57 8.77 -2.61
C VAL A 214 -3.14 10.19 -2.63
N ILE A 215 -4.46 10.33 -2.62
CA ILE A 215 -5.14 11.62 -2.51
C ILE A 215 -4.74 12.32 -1.21
N SER A 216 -4.69 11.60 -0.09
CA SER A 216 -4.25 12.17 1.20
C SER A 216 -2.83 12.73 1.14
N ILE A 217 -1.90 12.02 0.48
CA ILE A 217 -0.51 12.47 0.30
C ILE A 217 -0.46 13.70 -0.61
N LEU A 218 -1.23 13.71 -1.71
CA LEU A 218 -1.27 14.86 -2.63
C LEU A 218 -1.83 16.11 -1.95
N VAL A 219 -2.86 15.98 -1.10
CA VAL A 219 -3.37 17.10 -0.31
C VAL A 219 -2.34 17.55 0.73
N MET A 220 -1.68 16.62 1.41
CA MET A 220 -0.58 16.94 2.33
C MET A 220 0.54 17.75 1.65
N HIS A 221 0.87 17.42 0.41
CA HIS A 221 1.85 18.13 -0.41
C HIS A 221 1.30 19.38 -1.12
N ARG A 222 0.04 19.79 -0.84
CA ARG A 222 -0.64 20.94 -1.45
C ARG A 222 -0.62 20.92 -2.97
N LYS A 223 -0.74 19.72 -3.55
CA LYS A 223 -0.83 19.51 -5.00
C LYS A 223 -2.27 19.53 -5.49
N ILE A 224 -3.19 19.15 -4.62
CA ILE A 224 -4.63 19.14 -4.85
C ILE A 224 -5.36 19.59 -3.57
N VAL A 225 -6.62 19.97 -3.73
CA VAL A 225 -7.58 20.18 -2.64
C VAL A 225 -8.65 19.10 -2.72
N ALA A 226 -9.00 18.52 -1.56
CA ALA A 226 -10.16 17.65 -1.41
C ALA A 226 -11.30 18.43 -0.76
N ILE A 227 -12.50 18.34 -1.33
CA ILE A 227 -13.69 19.09 -0.93
C ILE A 227 -14.78 18.09 -0.54
N SER A 228 -15.24 18.12 0.70
CA SER A 228 -16.36 17.29 1.15
C SER A 228 -17.70 17.91 0.76
N ASN A 229 -18.71 17.08 0.49
CA ASN A 229 -20.09 17.52 0.57
C ASN A 229 -20.51 17.55 2.05
N ASP A 230 -20.63 18.74 2.62
CA ASP A 230 -20.94 18.94 4.05
C ASP A 230 -22.33 18.40 4.46
N THR A 231 -23.20 18.09 3.51
CA THR A 231 -24.51 17.49 3.79
C THR A 231 -24.45 15.97 4.00
N VAL A 232 -23.31 15.34 3.69
CA VAL A 232 -23.13 13.88 3.80
C VAL A 232 -22.33 13.55 5.06
N ALA A 233 -22.85 12.62 5.86
CA ALA A 233 -22.15 12.15 7.04
C ALA A 233 -20.82 11.44 6.67
N LEU A 234 -19.76 11.68 7.46
CA LEU A 234 -18.44 11.07 7.23
C LEU A 234 -18.45 9.53 7.23
N LYS A 235 -19.41 8.92 7.93
CA LYS A 235 -19.65 7.47 7.94
C LYS A 235 -20.04 6.91 6.58
N THR A 236 -20.79 7.69 5.80
CA THR A 236 -21.37 7.28 4.52
C THR A 236 -20.70 7.93 3.33
N LEU A 237 -19.78 8.86 3.55
CA LEU A 237 -19.07 9.58 2.49
C LEU A 237 -18.34 8.59 1.59
N ASN A 238 -18.59 8.65 0.28
CA ASN A 238 -17.96 7.78 -0.69
C ASN A 238 -17.30 8.57 -1.82
N SER A 239 -16.63 7.84 -2.72
CA SER A 239 -15.89 8.39 -3.87
C SER A 239 -16.72 9.24 -4.84
N LYS A 240 -18.06 9.21 -4.78
CA LYS A 240 -18.97 10.03 -5.62
C LYS A 240 -19.40 11.33 -4.93
N GLN A 241 -19.10 11.49 -3.65
CA GLN A 241 -19.67 12.55 -2.79
C GLN A 241 -18.63 13.57 -2.31
N LEU A 242 -17.42 13.51 -2.84
CA LEU A 242 -16.36 14.50 -2.60
C LEU A 242 -15.74 14.95 -3.92
N GLY A 243 -15.21 16.17 -3.92
CA GLY A 243 -14.53 16.78 -5.06
C GLY A 243 -13.02 16.78 -4.87
N ILE A 244 -12.30 16.66 -5.97
CA ILE A 244 -10.86 16.90 -6.09
C ILE A 244 -10.67 18.08 -7.06
N GLN A 245 -9.81 19.02 -6.68
CA GLN A 245 -9.39 20.15 -7.51
C GLN A 245 -7.87 20.27 -7.50
N LEU A 246 -7.27 20.69 -8.62
CA LEU A 246 -5.85 21.07 -8.63
C LEU A 246 -5.64 22.34 -7.78
N SER A 247 -4.53 22.38 -7.04
CA SER A 247 -4.10 23.57 -6.29
C SER A 247 -3.30 24.55 -7.15
#